data_AF-A0AAN6F202-F1
#
_entry.id   AF-A0AAN6F202-F1
#
_cell.length_a   1.000
_cell.length_b   1.000
_cell.length_c   1.000
_cell.angle_alpha   90.00
_cell.angle_beta   90.00
_cell.angle_gamma   90.00
#
_symmetry.space_group_name_H-M   'P 1'
#
loop_
_entity.id
_entity.type
_entity.pdbx_description
1 polymer ?
#
loop_
_entity_poly.entity_id
_entity_poly.type
_entity_poly.pdbx_seq_one_letter_code
_entity_poly.pdbx_strand_id
1 'polypeptide(L)'
;MSQPSSSSSISSYPEKQADTMAKTDHNEHLDIPLPDRRRTSVQDAPAFAEHGPLVDHKIPQADVVQQEPDLLWSRIRHTLREPFSEFFGVFILILFGDGVVAQVVLSNGEKGDYQSISWGWGLGVMLGVYSSGISGAHLNPAVTFANCVFRKFPWRKFPGYMLAQILGAMTASAIVYANYKSAIDVFEGGPDIRTVGGKTSTAGIFCTYPAEFMTKTGQFFSEFIASAILMFLIYALKDDGNIGAGPLTPLGLFFVIFGIGACFGWETGYAINLARDFGPRLVSYMIGYGHEVWSAGGYYFWVPMVAPFCGCTFGGWLYDVFLFTGESPINTPYMGLARFLKPKKSVWSNTYSADNQV
;
A
#
# COMPACT_ATOMS: atom_id res chain seq x y z
N MET A 1 -50.45 52.31 -38.46
CA MET A 1 -51.27 51.61 -37.44
C MET A 1 -50.36 50.52 -36.87
N SER A 2 -50.12 50.40 -35.56
CA SER A 2 -50.87 50.88 -34.39
C SER A 2 -49.96 51.25 -33.19
N GLN A 3 -50.56 51.90 -32.19
CA GLN A 3 -50.09 52.16 -30.81
C GLN A 3 -51.36 52.29 -29.93
N PRO A 4 -51.31 52.36 -28.58
CA PRO A 4 -50.41 51.73 -27.59
C PRO A 4 -51.20 51.10 -26.39
N SER A 5 -50.52 50.78 -25.26
CA SER A 5 -51.08 50.66 -23.86
C SER A 5 -52.08 49.49 -23.56
N SER A 6 -52.34 49.00 -22.33
CA SER A 6 -51.73 49.12 -20.97
C SER A 6 -52.26 48.03 -19.99
N SER A 7 -51.47 47.73 -18.94
CA SER A 7 -51.84 47.31 -17.56
C SER A 7 -53.09 46.45 -17.20
N SER A 8 -52.82 45.27 -16.61
CA SER A 8 -53.36 44.68 -15.34
C SER A 8 -54.88 44.54 -15.02
N SER A 9 -55.27 43.34 -14.57
CA SER A 9 -56.26 43.12 -13.49
C SER A 9 -56.08 41.74 -12.80
N ILE A 10 -56.64 41.56 -11.59
CA ILE A 10 -56.35 40.45 -10.64
C ILE A 10 -57.61 39.62 -10.35
N SER A 11 -57.48 38.29 -10.28
CA SER A 11 -58.38 37.28 -9.67
C SER A 11 -57.69 35.90 -9.72
N SER A 12 -57.77 34.96 -8.77
CA SER A 12 -58.23 34.96 -7.36
C SER A 12 -57.62 33.75 -6.58
N TYR A 13 -58.06 33.51 -5.34
CA TYR A 13 -57.57 32.49 -4.37
C TYR A 13 -58.52 31.24 -4.31
N PRO A 14 -58.12 30.04 -3.80
CA PRO A 14 -57.66 29.83 -2.42
C PRO A 14 -56.57 28.75 -2.13
N GLU A 15 -56.13 28.74 -0.88
CA GLU A 15 -55.10 27.89 -0.27
C GLU A 15 -55.46 26.39 -0.21
N LYS A 16 -54.42 25.54 -0.14
CA LYS A 16 -54.42 24.31 0.67
C LYS A 16 -53.01 23.93 1.11
N GLN A 17 -52.93 23.32 2.29
CA GLN A 17 -51.68 23.04 3.01
C GLN A 17 -50.74 22.07 2.28
N ALA A 18 -49.44 22.34 2.35
CA ALA A 18 -48.39 21.39 1.97
C ALA A 18 -47.74 20.82 3.24
N ASP A 19 -48.15 19.60 3.60
CA ASP A 19 -47.59 18.84 4.71
C ASP A 19 -46.58 17.80 4.20
N THR A 20 -45.51 17.58 4.96
CA THR A 20 -44.58 16.43 4.89
C THR A 20 -43.88 16.12 3.54
N MET A 21 -42.63 16.60 3.37
CA MET A 21 -41.68 15.96 2.43
C MET A 21 -41.09 14.69 3.04
N ALA A 22 -41.56 13.53 2.59
CA ALA A 22 -40.90 12.24 2.81
C ALA A 22 -39.78 12.02 1.77
N LYS A 23 -38.73 11.28 2.16
CA LYS A 23 -37.56 10.99 1.32
C LYS A 23 -37.93 10.05 0.17
N THR A 24 -37.61 10.42 -1.06
CA THR A 24 -37.66 9.52 -2.23
C THR A 24 -36.39 8.69 -2.29
N ASP A 25 -36.52 7.36 -2.35
CA ASP A 25 -35.40 6.43 -2.43
C ASP A 25 -35.07 6.12 -3.91
N HIS A 26 -33.80 6.20 -4.31
CA HIS A 26 -33.41 6.06 -5.72
C HIS A 26 -33.16 4.58 -6.09
N ASN A 27 -34.23 3.79 -6.30
CA ASN A 27 -34.09 2.37 -6.69
C ASN A 27 -35.17 1.77 -7.63
N GLU A 28 -36.09 2.55 -8.21
CA GLU A 28 -37.22 2.01 -9.01
C GLU A 28 -36.96 1.81 -10.53
N HIS A 29 -35.71 1.75 -11.00
CA HIS A 29 -35.40 1.74 -12.45
C HIS A 29 -34.42 0.64 -12.92
N LEU A 30 -34.61 -0.63 -12.51
CA LEU A 30 -33.89 -1.78 -13.09
C LEU A 30 -34.74 -3.08 -13.29
N ASP A 31 -36.05 -2.99 -13.50
CA ASP A 31 -36.88 -4.16 -13.90
C ASP A 31 -36.91 -4.36 -15.43
N ILE A 32 -35.76 -4.64 -16.03
CA ILE A 32 -35.65 -5.11 -17.42
C ILE A 32 -34.89 -6.45 -17.43
N PRO A 33 -35.52 -7.58 -17.81
CA PRO A 33 -34.83 -8.85 -17.95
C PRO A 33 -33.80 -8.77 -19.09
N LEU A 34 -32.52 -8.67 -18.75
CA LEU A 34 -31.43 -8.76 -19.72
C LEU A 34 -31.32 -10.21 -20.22
N PRO A 35 -31.38 -10.48 -21.54
CA PRO A 35 -31.18 -11.83 -22.06
C PRO A 35 -29.73 -12.28 -21.81
N ASP A 36 -29.59 -13.50 -21.31
CA ASP A 36 -28.33 -14.00 -20.75
C ASP A 36 -27.20 -14.06 -21.80
N ARG A 37 -26.24 -13.13 -21.67
CA ARG A 37 -25.15 -12.92 -22.65
C ARG A 37 -23.85 -13.66 -22.31
N ARG A 38 -23.84 -14.52 -21.28
CA ARG A 38 -22.63 -15.28 -20.89
C ARG A 38 -22.89 -16.78 -20.98
N ARG A 39 -22.52 -17.38 -22.13
CA ARG A 39 -22.47 -18.85 -22.26
C ARG A 39 -21.37 -19.41 -21.37
N THR A 40 -21.72 -20.42 -20.58
CA THR A 40 -20.77 -21.33 -19.93
C THR A 40 -20.35 -22.45 -20.88
N SER A 41 -19.22 -23.07 -20.57
CA SER A 41 -18.77 -24.33 -21.18
C SER A 41 -19.40 -25.57 -20.52
N VAL A 42 -19.93 -25.42 -19.29
CA VAL A 42 -20.57 -26.46 -18.50
C VAL A 42 -22.08 -26.23 -18.44
N GLN A 43 -22.87 -27.19 -18.92
CA GLN A 43 -24.34 -27.15 -18.81
C GLN A 43 -24.77 -27.16 -17.33
N ASP A 44 -25.85 -26.43 -17.04
CA ASP A 44 -26.49 -26.30 -15.72
C ASP A 44 -25.63 -25.67 -14.59
N ALA A 45 -24.44 -25.18 -14.91
CA ALA A 45 -23.62 -24.37 -14.00
C ALA A 45 -23.86 -22.86 -14.22
N PRO A 46 -24.06 -22.05 -13.16
CA PRO A 46 -24.12 -20.59 -13.29
C PRO A 46 -22.82 -20.01 -13.89
N ALA A 47 -22.90 -18.89 -14.60
CA ALA A 47 -21.73 -18.29 -15.29
C ALA A 47 -20.56 -17.84 -14.39
N PHE A 48 -20.71 -17.87 -13.06
CA PHE A 48 -19.63 -17.64 -12.09
C PHE A 48 -18.98 -18.94 -11.58
N ALA A 49 -19.61 -20.11 -11.78
CA ALA A 49 -19.15 -21.38 -11.23
C ALA A 49 -17.85 -21.91 -11.88
N GLU A 50 -17.51 -21.45 -13.10
CA GLU A 50 -16.22 -21.75 -13.74
C GLU A 50 -15.01 -21.18 -12.97
N HIS A 51 -15.22 -20.23 -12.06
CA HIS A 51 -14.21 -19.67 -11.15
C HIS A 51 -14.34 -20.18 -9.71
N GLY A 52 -15.17 -21.19 -9.48
CA GLY A 52 -15.57 -21.64 -8.15
C GLY A 52 -16.60 -20.71 -7.48
N PRO A 53 -17.16 -21.10 -6.33
CA PRO A 53 -18.01 -20.19 -5.56
C PRO A 53 -17.21 -18.98 -5.07
N LEU A 54 -17.83 -17.80 -5.10
CA LEU A 54 -17.33 -16.65 -4.33
C LEU A 54 -17.21 -17.04 -2.85
N VAL A 55 -16.24 -16.46 -2.14
CA VAL A 55 -16.06 -16.70 -0.71
C VAL A 55 -17.35 -16.33 0.03
N ASP A 56 -18.07 -17.33 0.54
CA ASP A 56 -19.38 -17.10 1.15
C ASP A 56 -19.23 -16.50 2.54
N HIS A 57 -19.47 -15.19 2.63
CA HIS A 57 -19.48 -14.44 3.88
C HIS A 57 -20.71 -14.71 4.76
N LYS A 58 -21.69 -15.52 4.32
CA LYS A 58 -22.85 -15.92 5.13
C LYS A 58 -22.49 -16.87 6.27
N ILE A 59 -21.39 -17.61 6.14
CA ILE A 59 -20.79 -18.32 7.26
C ILE A 59 -19.86 -17.31 7.96
N PRO A 60 -20.11 -16.93 9.22
CA PRO A 60 -19.20 -16.09 9.98
C PRO A 60 -17.77 -16.64 9.91
N GLN A 61 -16.77 -15.78 9.72
CA GLN A 61 -15.38 -16.25 9.69
C GLN A 61 -15.00 -16.97 11.00
N ALA A 62 -15.66 -16.66 12.12
CA ALA A 62 -15.48 -17.36 13.39
C ALA A 62 -15.93 -18.85 13.37
N ASP A 63 -16.83 -19.23 12.46
CA ASP A 63 -17.34 -20.61 12.33
C ASP A 63 -16.50 -21.43 11.31
N VAL A 64 -15.92 -20.75 10.30
CA VAL A 64 -14.97 -21.36 9.35
C VAL A 64 -13.55 -21.46 9.96
N VAL A 65 -13.20 -20.51 10.82
CA VAL A 65 -11.93 -20.49 11.54
C VAL A 65 -12.11 -21.23 12.86
N GLN A 66 -11.83 -22.54 12.81
CA GLN A 66 -11.80 -23.41 13.98
C GLN A 66 -11.04 -22.74 15.13
N GLN A 67 -11.76 -22.29 16.17
CA GLN A 67 -11.19 -21.48 17.26
C GLN A 67 -10.06 -22.21 17.99
N GLU A 68 -10.20 -23.53 18.12
CA GLU A 68 -9.13 -24.45 18.52
C GLU A 68 -8.87 -25.44 17.38
N PRO A 69 -7.86 -25.22 16.52
CA PRO A 69 -7.55 -26.16 15.45
C PRO A 69 -6.91 -27.43 16.00
N ASP A 70 -7.39 -28.60 15.63
CA ASP A 70 -6.82 -29.89 16.10
C ASP A 70 -5.41 -30.14 15.54
N LEU A 71 -5.21 -29.76 14.28
CA LEU A 71 -3.97 -30.03 13.53
C LEU A 71 -2.89 -29.00 13.84
N LEU A 72 -1.66 -29.48 14.06
CA LEU A 72 -0.47 -28.64 14.31
C LEU A 72 -0.28 -27.54 13.24
N TRP A 73 -0.41 -27.90 11.96
CA TRP A 73 -0.30 -26.91 10.87
C TRP A 73 -1.38 -25.85 10.95
N SER A 74 -2.63 -26.22 11.27
CA SER A 74 -3.72 -25.26 11.43
C SER A 74 -3.48 -24.31 12.61
N ARG A 75 -2.89 -24.78 13.72
CA ARG A 75 -2.44 -23.92 14.85
C ARG A 75 -1.36 -22.94 14.42
N ILE A 76 -0.31 -23.41 13.75
CA ILE A 76 0.79 -22.56 13.23
C ILE A 76 0.22 -21.51 12.26
N ARG A 77 -0.61 -21.94 11.30
CA ARG A 77 -1.26 -21.04 10.33
C ARG A 77 -2.13 -20.02 11.05
N HIS A 78 -2.87 -20.40 12.09
CA HIS A 78 -3.73 -19.50 12.86
C HIS A 78 -2.93 -18.45 13.64
N THR A 79 -1.83 -18.84 14.29
CA THR A 79 -0.96 -17.92 15.03
C THR A 79 -0.19 -16.96 14.12
N LEU A 80 0.22 -17.42 12.93
CA LEU A 80 1.05 -16.66 12.00
C LEU A 80 0.27 -16.01 10.83
N ARG A 81 -1.07 -15.93 10.89
CA ARG A 81 -1.89 -15.36 9.80
C ARG A 81 -1.44 -13.96 9.39
N GLU A 82 -1.20 -13.09 10.36
CA GLU A 82 -0.78 -11.70 10.12
C GLU A 82 0.62 -11.63 9.48
N PRO A 83 1.69 -12.24 10.04
CA PRO A 83 2.97 -12.39 9.35
C PRO A 83 2.86 -13.00 7.94
N PHE A 84 2.09 -14.06 7.74
CA PHE A 84 1.93 -14.64 6.40
C PHE A 84 1.21 -13.70 5.43
N SER A 85 0.21 -12.92 5.89
CA SER A 85 -0.44 -11.91 5.05
C SER A 85 0.55 -10.82 4.62
N GLU A 86 1.37 -10.30 5.55
CA GLU A 86 2.41 -9.31 5.23
C GLU A 86 3.48 -9.87 4.29
N PHE A 87 3.93 -11.11 4.52
CA PHE A 87 4.87 -11.81 3.64
C PHE A 87 4.34 -11.88 2.21
N PHE A 88 3.12 -12.38 2.01
CA PHE A 88 2.54 -12.51 0.68
C PHE A 88 2.19 -11.16 0.05
N GLY A 89 1.79 -10.17 0.84
CA GLY A 89 1.55 -8.82 0.37
C GLY A 89 2.81 -8.15 -0.19
N VAL A 90 3.93 -8.22 0.53
CA VAL A 90 5.23 -7.69 0.04
C VAL A 90 5.81 -8.54 -1.08
N PHE A 91 5.60 -9.85 -1.04
CA PHE A 91 5.98 -10.76 -2.13
C PHE A 91 5.32 -10.36 -3.46
N ILE A 92 4.00 -10.13 -3.47
CA ILE A 92 3.28 -9.65 -4.66
C ILE A 92 3.75 -8.26 -5.09
N LEU A 93 3.94 -7.35 -4.12
CA LEU A 93 4.46 -5.99 -4.37
C LEU A 93 5.80 -6.04 -5.13
N ILE A 94 6.73 -6.87 -4.69
CA ILE A 94 8.08 -6.98 -5.25
C ILE A 94 8.11 -7.79 -6.55
N LEU A 95 7.28 -8.83 -6.71
CA LEU A 95 7.17 -9.53 -8.00
C LEU A 95 6.76 -8.60 -9.15
N PHE A 96 5.80 -7.70 -8.90
CA PHE A 96 5.38 -6.71 -9.89
C PHE A 96 6.38 -5.56 -10.02
N GLY A 97 6.92 -5.06 -8.90
CA GLY A 97 7.87 -3.95 -8.86
C GLY A 97 9.22 -4.27 -9.52
N ASP A 98 9.95 -5.26 -9.01
CA ASP A 98 11.23 -5.67 -9.58
C ASP A 98 11.02 -6.27 -10.99
N GLY A 99 9.92 -6.99 -11.20
CA GLY A 99 9.58 -7.59 -12.50
C GLY A 99 9.39 -6.57 -13.62
N VAL A 100 8.72 -5.44 -13.36
CA VAL A 100 8.57 -4.38 -14.37
C VAL A 100 9.90 -3.66 -14.64
N VAL A 101 10.73 -3.44 -13.60
CA VAL A 101 12.07 -2.85 -13.79
C VAL A 101 12.96 -3.80 -14.60
N ALA A 102 12.94 -5.10 -14.31
CA ALA A 102 13.65 -6.12 -15.09
C ALA A 102 13.22 -6.12 -16.55
N GLN A 103 11.92 -6.08 -16.83
CA GLN A 103 11.40 -6.03 -18.20
C GLN A 103 11.88 -4.78 -18.95
N VAL A 104 11.83 -3.59 -18.33
CA VAL A 104 12.24 -2.33 -18.98
C VAL A 104 13.76 -2.28 -19.20
N VAL A 105 14.56 -2.59 -18.18
CA VAL A 105 16.04 -2.56 -18.25
C VAL A 105 16.55 -3.58 -19.27
N LEU A 106 16.17 -4.85 -19.12
CA LEU A 106 16.75 -5.95 -19.90
C LEU A 106 16.26 -5.98 -21.36
N SER A 107 15.17 -5.28 -21.68
CA SER A 107 14.73 -5.05 -23.07
C SER A 107 15.27 -3.76 -23.69
N ASN A 108 16.17 -3.03 -23.02
CA ASN A 108 16.65 -1.71 -23.45
C ASN A 108 15.49 -0.71 -23.75
N GLY A 109 14.39 -0.81 -23.01
CA GLY A 109 13.19 0.01 -23.20
C GLY A 109 12.22 -0.46 -24.31
N GLU A 110 12.49 -1.57 -25.01
CA GLU A 110 11.57 -2.07 -26.05
C GLU A 110 10.25 -2.65 -25.50
N LYS A 111 10.22 -3.05 -24.22
CA LYS A 111 9.05 -3.64 -23.54
C LYS A 111 8.52 -2.79 -22.38
N GLY A 112 8.79 -1.48 -22.41
CA GLY A 112 8.22 -0.50 -21.50
C GLY A 112 9.20 0.63 -21.18
N ASP A 113 8.74 1.56 -20.37
CA ASP A 113 9.43 2.81 -20.03
C ASP A 113 9.29 3.15 -18.53
N TYR A 114 9.71 4.35 -18.15
CA TYR A 114 9.60 4.82 -16.77
C TYR A 114 8.14 4.93 -16.26
N GLN A 115 7.20 5.26 -17.15
CA GLN A 115 5.77 5.24 -16.80
C GLN A 115 5.29 3.80 -16.56
N SER A 116 5.71 2.85 -17.40
CA SER A 116 5.44 1.42 -17.22
C SER A 116 5.92 0.92 -15.86
N ILE A 117 7.12 1.35 -15.42
CA ILE A 117 7.65 1.07 -14.08
C ILE A 117 6.70 1.62 -13.00
N SER A 118 6.31 2.89 -13.10
CA SER A 118 5.38 3.53 -12.14
C SER A 118 4.03 2.81 -12.05
N TRP A 119 3.49 2.32 -13.18
CA TRP A 119 2.29 1.48 -13.23
C TRP A 119 2.50 0.14 -12.53
N GLY A 120 3.62 -0.56 -12.78
CA GLY A 120 3.90 -1.86 -12.17
C GLY A 120 4.05 -1.79 -10.64
N TRP A 121 4.73 -0.77 -10.10
CA TRP A 121 4.81 -0.56 -8.65
C TRP A 121 3.44 -0.22 -8.03
N GLY A 122 2.63 0.59 -8.70
CA GLY A 122 1.25 0.86 -8.25
C GLY A 122 0.39 -0.41 -8.21
N LEU A 123 0.44 -1.24 -9.27
CA LEU A 123 -0.29 -2.51 -9.34
C LEU A 123 0.20 -3.50 -8.27
N GLY A 124 1.51 -3.58 -8.07
CA GLY A 124 2.12 -4.41 -7.03
C GLY A 124 1.62 -4.05 -5.63
N VAL A 125 1.54 -2.75 -5.29
CA VAL A 125 0.97 -2.32 -4.00
C VAL A 125 -0.51 -2.64 -3.90
N MET A 126 -1.31 -2.37 -4.94
CA MET A 126 -2.75 -2.68 -4.92
C MET A 126 -3.04 -4.16 -4.69
N LEU A 127 -2.38 -5.05 -5.44
CA LEU A 127 -2.53 -6.50 -5.33
C LEU A 127 -1.89 -7.05 -4.04
N GLY A 128 -0.81 -6.43 -3.58
CA GLY A 128 -0.24 -6.66 -2.24
C GLY A 128 -1.24 -6.34 -1.13
N VAL A 129 -1.99 -5.25 -1.24
CA VAL A 129 -3.02 -4.88 -0.25
C VAL A 129 -4.18 -5.86 -0.25
N TYR A 130 -4.65 -6.30 -1.42
CA TYR A 130 -5.68 -7.34 -1.52
C TYR A 130 -5.24 -8.69 -0.92
N SER A 131 -3.98 -9.11 -1.14
CA SER A 131 -3.43 -10.35 -0.56
C SER A 131 -3.07 -10.23 0.93
N SER A 132 -2.89 -9.01 1.45
CA SER A 132 -2.51 -8.74 2.83
C SER A 132 -3.65 -8.26 3.75
N GLY A 133 -4.91 -8.39 3.31
CA GLY A 133 -6.07 -7.87 4.04
C GLY A 133 -6.21 -8.37 5.49
N ILE A 134 -5.67 -9.55 5.83
CA ILE A 134 -5.77 -10.14 7.18
C ILE A 134 -4.90 -9.39 8.20
N SER A 135 -3.77 -8.84 7.77
CA SER A 135 -2.83 -8.12 8.66
C SER A 135 -3.13 -6.62 8.79
N GLY A 136 -4.11 -6.10 8.02
CA GLY A 136 -4.29 -4.68 7.81
C GLY A 136 -3.45 -4.10 6.65
N ALA A 137 -2.70 -4.94 5.93
CA ALA A 137 -1.91 -4.59 4.74
C ALA A 137 -0.96 -3.40 4.93
N HIS A 138 -0.01 -3.53 5.85
CA HIS A 138 1.00 -2.48 6.05
C HIS A 138 2.07 -2.47 4.96
N LEU A 139 2.57 -3.65 4.58
CA LEU A 139 3.54 -3.92 3.49
C LEU A 139 4.89 -3.18 3.59
N ASN A 140 5.09 -2.43 4.66
CA ASN A 140 6.17 -1.47 4.80
C ASN A 140 6.49 -1.31 6.30
N PRO A 141 7.76 -1.50 6.72
CA PRO A 141 8.16 -1.28 8.10
C PRO A 141 7.90 0.16 8.59
N ALA A 142 8.09 1.16 7.73
CA ALA A 142 7.87 2.57 8.09
C ALA A 142 6.38 2.90 8.31
N VAL A 143 5.49 2.34 7.48
CA VAL A 143 4.02 2.44 7.68
C VAL A 143 3.60 1.70 8.95
N THR A 144 4.16 0.51 9.20
CA THR A 144 3.90 -0.26 10.42
C THR A 144 4.33 0.52 11.67
N PHE A 145 5.49 1.18 11.62
CA PHE A 145 5.98 2.05 12.68
C PHE A 145 5.09 3.27 12.89
N ALA A 146 4.71 3.99 11.83
CA ALA A 146 3.79 5.13 11.93
C ALA A 146 2.45 4.71 12.57
N ASN A 147 1.92 3.53 12.23
CA ASN A 147 0.72 2.99 12.86
C ASN A 147 0.93 2.60 14.34
N CYS A 148 2.14 2.19 14.75
CA CYS A 148 2.48 2.03 16.17
C CYS A 148 2.46 3.36 16.93
N VAL A 149 2.85 4.46 16.27
CA VAL A 149 2.84 5.80 16.86
C VAL A 149 1.41 6.35 16.92
N PHE A 150 0.70 6.46 15.79
CA PHE A 150 -0.53 7.26 15.68
C PHE A 150 -1.85 6.47 15.66
N ARG A 151 -1.83 5.16 15.39
CA ARG A 151 -3.05 4.34 15.18
C ARG A 151 -3.16 3.14 16.11
N LYS A 152 -2.55 3.25 17.29
CA LYS A 152 -2.57 2.22 18.34
C LYS A 152 -2.08 0.83 17.93
N PHE A 153 -1.34 0.68 16.83
CA PHE A 153 -0.88 -0.64 16.42
C PHE A 153 0.06 -1.24 17.49
N PRO A 154 -0.03 -2.55 17.79
CA PRO A 154 0.78 -3.16 18.84
C PRO A 154 2.30 -3.15 18.54
N TRP A 155 3.07 -2.40 19.33
CA TRP A 155 4.55 -2.41 19.27
C TRP A 155 5.17 -3.81 19.34
N ARG A 156 4.52 -4.77 20.01
CA ARG A 156 4.97 -6.18 20.07
C ARG A 156 4.85 -6.93 18.74
N LYS A 157 3.96 -6.51 17.84
CA LYS A 157 3.78 -7.10 16.51
C LYS A 157 4.78 -6.54 15.48
N PHE A 158 5.30 -5.33 15.70
CA PHE A 158 6.21 -4.64 14.77
C PHE A 158 7.40 -5.50 14.31
N PRO A 159 8.17 -6.20 15.18
CA PRO A 159 9.29 -7.03 14.72
C PRO A 159 8.86 -8.21 13.83
N GLY A 160 7.70 -8.81 14.13
CA GLY A 160 7.15 -9.93 13.35
C GLY A 160 6.66 -9.49 11.97
N TYR A 161 6.01 -8.32 11.89
CA TYR A 161 5.63 -7.69 10.62
C TYR A 161 6.87 -7.33 9.79
N MET A 162 7.85 -6.63 10.39
CA MET A 162 9.08 -6.23 9.69
C MET A 162 9.85 -7.44 9.14
N LEU A 163 10.01 -8.50 9.92
CA LEU A 163 10.67 -9.73 9.47
C LEU A 163 9.91 -10.39 8.31
N ALA A 164 8.58 -10.51 8.42
CA ALA A 164 7.76 -11.09 7.36
C ALA A 164 7.82 -10.28 6.04
N GLN A 165 7.76 -8.95 6.14
CA GLN A 165 7.88 -8.03 5.01
C GLN A 165 9.25 -8.20 4.31
N ILE A 166 10.35 -8.22 5.07
CA ILE A 166 11.71 -8.43 4.53
C ILE A 166 11.82 -9.80 3.84
N LEU A 167 11.35 -10.88 4.48
CA LEU A 167 11.41 -12.23 3.90
C LEU A 167 10.55 -12.37 2.63
N GLY A 168 9.40 -11.70 2.57
CA GLY A 168 8.56 -11.63 1.37
C GLY A 168 9.29 -10.96 0.21
N ALA A 169 9.94 -9.82 0.48
CA ALA A 169 10.74 -9.11 -0.51
C ALA A 169 11.97 -9.89 -0.98
N MET A 170 12.67 -10.58 -0.07
CA MET A 170 13.79 -11.48 -0.42
C MET A 170 13.32 -12.63 -1.31
N THR A 171 12.17 -13.25 -1.01
CA THR A 171 11.69 -14.40 -1.77
C THR A 171 11.23 -13.98 -3.17
N ALA A 172 10.53 -12.84 -3.28
CA ALA A 172 10.09 -12.32 -4.58
C ALA A 172 11.26 -11.87 -5.47
N SER A 173 12.22 -11.10 -4.95
CA SER A 173 13.40 -10.68 -5.72
C SER A 173 14.26 -11.86 -6.18
N ALA A 174 14.39 -12.92 -5.38
CA ALA A 174 15.05 -14.16 -5.80
C ALA A 174 14.30 -14.87 -6.95
N ILE A 175 12.96 -14.85 -6.95
CA ILE A 175 12.15 -15.38 -8.06
C ILE A 175 12.28 -14.51 -9.31
N VAL A 176 12.28 -13.18 -9.18
CA VAL A 176 12.50 -12.27 -10.33
C VAL A 176 13.88 -12.50 -10.93
N TYR A 177 14.93 -12.64 -10.11
CA TYR A 177 16.26 -13.02 -10.59
C TYR A 177 16.24 -14.37 -11.33
N ALA A 178 15.63 -15.40 -10.76
CA ALA A 178 15.54 -16.72 -11.39
C ALA A 178 14.80 -16.66 -12.74
N ASN A 179 13.71 -15.90 -12.83
CA ASN A 179 12.92 -15.70 -14.05
C ASN A 179 13.70 -14.95 -15.14
N TYR A 180 14.48 -13.93 -14.77
CA TYR A 180 15.22 -13.08 -15.71
C TYR A 180 16.70 -13.47 -15.88
N LYS A 181 17.20 -14.54 -15.24
CA LYS A 181 18.63 -14.90 -15.22
C LYS A 181 19.26 -14.90 -16.61
N SER A 182 18.64 -15.56 -17.59
CA SER A 182 19.17 -15.64 -18.96
C SER A 182 19.28 -14.28 -19.65
N ALA A 183 18.36 -13.36 -19.35
CA ALA A 183 18.39 -12.00 -19.89
C ALA A 183 19.43 -11.12 -19.17
N ILE A 184 19.59 -11.28 -17.86
CA ILE A 184 20.66 -10.66 -17.07
C ILE A 184 22.04 -11.13 -17.57
N ASP A 185 22.22 -12.44 -17.77
CA ASP A 185 23.46 -13.03 -18.29
C ASP A 185 23.85 -12.44 -19.66
N VAL A 186 22.87 -12.21 -20.55
CA VAL A 186 23.12 -11.58 -21.86
C VAL A 186 23.40 -10.08 -21.73
N PHE A 187 22.65 -9.36 -20.88
CA PHE A 187 22.76 -7.91 -20.70
C PHE A 187 24.08 -7.49 -20.03
N GLU A 188 24.55 -8.28 -19.06
CA GLU A 188 25.83 -8.04 -18.37
C GLU A 188 27.04 -8.68 -19.08
N GLY A 189 26.80 -9.49 -20.12
CA GLY A 189 27.85 -10.06 -20.96
C GLY A 189 28.45 -11.39 -20.48
N GLY A 190 27.81 -12.07 -19.51
CA GLY A 190 28.22 -13.40 -19.07
C GLY A 190 27.39 -13.98 -17.90
N PRO A 191 27.40 -15.32 -17.72
CA PRO A 191 26.59 -16.01 -16.72
C PRO A 191 26.92 -15.69 -15.25
N ASP A 192 28.15 -15.19 -15.01
CA ASP A 192 28.72 -14.89 -13.69
C ASP A 192 29.10 -13.40 -13.54
N ILE A 193 28.62 -12.53 -14.44
CA ILE A 193 28.88 -11.08 -14.38
C ILE A 193 27.68 -10.41 -13.71
N ARG A 194 27.91 -9.77 -12.56
CA ARG A 194 26.88 -9.07 -11.77
C ARG A 194 27.45 -7.72 -11.32
N THR A 195 26.93 -6.63 -11.88
CA THR A 195 27.54 -5.30 -11.78
C THR A 195 26.62 -4.28 -11.12
N VAL A 196 27.23 -3.34 -10.40
CA VAL A 196 26.54 -2.27 -9.67
C VAL A 196 27.07 -0.92 -10.18
N GLY A 197 26.20 -0.15 -10.84
CA GLY A 197 26.58 1.09 -11.52
C GLY A 197 27.23 0.87 -12.90
N GLY A 198 27.33 1.95 -13.67
CA GLY A 198 27.73 1.88 -15.09
C GLY A 198 26.59 1.43 -16.01
N LYS A 199 26.88 1.37 -17.32
CA LYS A 199 25.85 1.27 -18.38
C LYS A 199 25.14 -0.08 -18.47
N THR A 200 25.78 -1.16 -18.02
CA THR A 200 25.26 -2.54 -18.11
C THR A 200 24.81 -3.08 -16.76
N SER A 201 24.80 -2.27 -15.70
CA SER A 201 24.45 -2.72 -14.34
C SER A 201 22.96 -3.04 -14.22
N THR A 202 22.67 -4.27 -13.81
CA THR A 202 21.30 -4.76 -13.56
C THR A 202 20.91 -4.68 -12.07
N ALA A 203 21.82 -4.33 -11.15
CA ALA A 203 21.55 -4.28 -9.71
C ALA A 203 20.35 -3.37 -9.31
N GLY A 204 20.10 -2.33 -10.12
CA GLY A 204 18.96 -1.42 -9.98
C GLY A 204 17.58 -2.04 -10.23
N ILE A 205 17.52 -3.28 -10.74
CA ILE A 205 16.28 -4.07 -10.84
C ILE A 205 15.72 -4.39 -9.45
N PHE A 206 16.60 -4.72 -8.51
CA PHE A 206 16.24 -5.28 -7.20
C PHE A 206 16.10 -4.18 -6.13
N CYS A 207 17.11 -3.31 -6.04
CA CYS A 207 17.20 -2.30 -4.98
C CYS A 207 17.59 -0.94 -5.56
N THR A 208 17.28 0.11 -4.82
CA THR A 208 17.41 1.48 -5.32
C THR A 208 18.84 2.00 -5.22
N TYR A 209 19.21 2.85 -6.16
CA TYR A 209 20.47 3.60 -6.15
C TYR A 209 20.17 5.05 -6.56
N PRO A 210 20.88 6.04 -6.01
CA PRO A 210 20.56 7.44 -6.25
C PRO A 210 21.16 7.88 -7.61
N ALA A 211 20.53 8.86 -8.25
CA ALA A 211 21.09 9.49 -9.44
C ALA A 211 22.45 10.14 -9.12
N GLU A 212 23.38 10.14 -10.09
CA GLU A 212 24.79 10.53 -9.87
C GLU A 212 24.97 11.96 -9.33
N PHE A 213 24.03 12.87 -9.62
CA PHE A 213 24.05 14.26 -9.16
C PHE A 213 23.59 14.45 -7.71
N MET A 214 23.04 13.41 -7.06
CA MET A 214 22.38 13.55 -5.76
C MET A 214 23.36 13.61 -4.59
N THR A 215 23.40 14.74 -3.90
CA THR A 215 24.09 14.89 -2.61
C THR A 215 23.44 14.03 -1.52
N LYS A 216 24.18 13.67 -0.46
CA LYS A 216 23.62 12.89 0.67
C LYS A 216 22.41 13.52 1.33
N THR A 217 22.40 14.85 1.48
CA THR A 217 21.24 15.58 2.01
C THR A 217 20.04 15.47 1.07
N GLY A 218 20.26 15.60 -0.25
CA GLY A 218 19.22 15.41 -1.26
C GLY A 218 18.65 13.98 -1.25
N GLN A 219 19.52 12.97 -1.20
CA GLN A 219 19.12 11.56 -1.13
C GLN A 219 18.15 11.30 0.05
N PHE A 220 18.49 11.79 1.24
CA PHE A 220 17.63 11.66 2.42
C PHE A 220 16.33 12.46 2.29
N PHE A 221 16.40 13.69 1.77
CA PHE A 221 15.23 14.57 1.66
C PHE A 221 14.21 14.08 0.62
N SER A 222 14.68 13.51 -0.48
CA SER A 222 13.87 12.89 -1.54
C SER A 222 13.03 11.73 -1.00
N GLU A 223 13.67 10.76 -0.33
CA GLU A 223 12.99 9.64 0.34
C GLU A 223 12.07 10.12 1.48
N PHE A 224 12.48 11.12 2.25
CA PHE A 224 11.67 11.72 3.32
C PHE A 224 10.36 12.32 2.79
N ILE A 225 10.41 13.12 1.71
CA ILE A 225 9.22 13.72 1.08
C ILE A 225 8.29 12.63 0.56
N ALA A 226 8.82 11.67 -0.21
CA ALA A 226 8.03 10.61 -0.82
C ALA A 226 7.33 9.74 0.24
N SER A 227 8.01 9.38 1.32
CA SER A 227 7.43 8.67 2.46
C SER A 227 6.45 9.49 3.30
N ALA A 228 6.63 10.82 3.39
CA ALA A 228 5.68 11.71 4.05
C ALA A 228 4.36 11.82 3.26
N ILE A 229 4.44 12.01 1.94
CA ILE A 229 3.29 11.98 1.03
C ILE A 229 2.57 10.63 1.12
N LEU A 230 3.32 9.53 1.07
CA LEU A 230 2.77 8.18 1.20
C LEU A 230 1.93 8.04 2.47
N MET A 231 2.49 8.38 3.64
CA MET A 231 1.80 8.15 4.91
C MET A 231 0.62 9.10 5.13
N PHE A 232 0.76 10.37 4.73
CA PHE A 232 -0.32 11.34 4.77
C PHE A 232 -1.52 10.87 3.94
N LEU A 233 -1.28 10.36 2.72
CA LEU A 233 -2.34 9.87 1.85
C LEU A 233 -2.89 8.49 2.29
N ILE A 234 -2.08 7.62 2.90
CA ILE A 234 -2.58 6.40 3.58
C ILE A 234 -3.62 6.78 4.64
N TYR A 235 -3.34 7.80 5.47
CA TYR A 235 -4.31 8.25 6.47
C TYR A 235 -5.53 8.94 5.85
N ALA A 236 -5.36 9.81 4.85
CA ALA A 236 -6.49 10.42 4.14
C ALA A 236 -7.44 9.41 3.50
N LEU A 237 -6.91 8.32 2.91
CA LEU A 237 -7.70 7.25 2.28
C LEU A 237 -8.37 6.31 3.31
N LYS A 238 -7.84 6.24 4.53
CA LYS A 238 -8.33 5.37 5.63
C LYS A 238 -9.20 6.08 6.66
N ASP A 239 -9.40 7.38 6.54
CA ASP A 239 -10.14 8.20 7.49
C ASP A 239 -11.56 8.48 6.98
N ASP A 240 -12.55 7.77 7.55
CA ASP A 240 -13.97 7.97 7.26
C ASP A 240 -14.53 9.30 7.84
N GLY A 241 -13.72 10.04 8.62
CA GLY A 241 -13.99 11.45 8.98
C GLY A 241 -13.60 12.45 7.89
N ASN A 242 -12.88 11.98 6.87
CA ASN A 242 -12.57 12.69 5.62
C ASN A 242 -13.43 12.07 4.49
N ILE A 243 -13.12 12.34 3.21
CA ILE A 243 -13.77 11.68 2.07
C ILE A 243 -13.61 10.15 2.16
N GLY A 244 -12.45 9.68 2.63
CA GLY A 244 -12.09 8.27 2.71
C GLY A 244 -12.05 7.57 1.35
N ALA A 245 -11.68 6.29 1.35
CA ALA A 245 -11.76 5.43 0.17
C ALA A 245 -12.53 4.12 0.42
N GLY A 246 -12.76 3.74 1.68
CA GLY A 246 -13.51 2.53 2.04
C GLY A 246 -13.03 1.29 1.28
N PRO A 247 -13.91 0.53 0.60
CA PRO A 247 -13.54 -0.62 -0.24
C PRO A 247 -12.58 -0.29 -1.38
N LEU A 248 -12.55 0.95 -1.87
CA LEU A 248 -11.65 1.40 -2.93
C LEU A 248 -10.24 1.79 -2.43
N THR A 249 -9.94 1.64 -1.12
CA THR A 249 -8.60 1.94 -0.59
C THR A 249 -7.46 1.33 -1.42
N PRO A 250 -7.50 0.06 -1.87
CA PRO A 250 -6.41 -0.52 -2.68
C PRO A 250 -6.19 0.21 -4.00
N LEU A 251 -7.26 0.70 -4.64
CA LEU A 251 -7.19 1.51 -5.86
C LEU A 251 -6.74 2.95 -5.57
N GLY A 252 -7.07 3.51 -4.41
CA GLY A 252 -6.47 4.76 -3.94
C GLY A 252 -4.96 4.63 -3.79
N LEU A 253 -4.50 3.55 -3.15
CA LEU A 253 -3.07 3.27 -2.95
C LEU A 253 -2.33 2.97 -4.26
N PHE A 254 -3.00 2.36 -5.26
CA PHE A 254 -2.48 2.29 -6.63
C PHE A 254 -2.05 3.69 -7.13
N PHE A 255 -2.97 4.66 -7.09
CA PHE A 255 -2.72 6.01 -7.62
C PHE A 255 -1.71 6.81 -6.78
N VAL A 256 -1.68 6.61 -5.45
CA VAL A 256 -0.65 7.20 -4.57
C VAL A 256 0.75 6.76 -5.00
N ILE A 257 0.95 5.45 -5.18
CA ILE A 257 2.27 4.88 -5.52
C ILE A 257 2.66 5.21 -6.96
N PHE A 258 1.71 5.12 -7.90
CA PHE A 258 1.91 5.57 -9.27
C PHE A 258 2.34 7.06 -9.32
N GLY A 259 1.65 7.93 -8.58
CA GLY A 259 1.96 9.35 -8.51
C GLY A 259 3.32 9.66 -7.86
N ILE A 260 3.68 8.94 -6.79
CA ILE A 260 5.01 9.06 -6.17
C ILE A 260 6.11 8.64 -7.15
N GLY A 261 5.95 7.50 -7.84
CA GLY A 261 6.90 7.04 -8.85
C GLY A 261 7.03 8.03 -10.01
N ALA A 262 5.91 8.48 -10.57
CA ALA A 262 5.88 9.40 -11.70
C ALA A 262 6.46 10.79 -11.39
N CYS A 263 6.29 11.31 -10.16
CA CYS A 263 6.67 12.68 -9.79
C CYS A 263 7.98 12.80 -9.01
N PHE A 264 8.35 11.82 -8.18
CA PHE A 264 9.47 11.91 -7.24
C PHE A 264 10.56 10.83 -7.45
N GLY A 265 10.34 9.89 -8.37
CA GLY A 265 11.17 8.68 -8.42
C GLY A 265 12.51 8.77 -9.15
N TRP A 266 12.77 9.81 -9.96
CA TRP A 266 14.01 9.92 -10.74
C TRP A 266 15.27 10.04 -9.86
N GLU A 267 15.18 10.75 -8.74
CA GLU A 267 16.34 11.06 -7.90
C GLU A 267 16.89 9.85 -7.12
N THR A 268 15.99 8.99 -6.64
CA THR A 268 16.27 7.99 -5.59
C THR A 268 15.64 6.63 -5.84
N GLY A 269 14.79 6.48 -6.86
CA GLY A 269 14.04 5.25 -7.11
C GLY A 269 12.87 5.02 -6.14
N TYR A 270 12.47 6.05 -5.38
CA TYR A 270 11.30 6.06 -4.47
C TYR A 270 11.18 4.79 -3.63
N ALA A 271 12.24 4.45 -2.89
CA ALA A 271 12.27 3.23 -2.10
C ALA A 271 11.13 3.22 -1.07
N ILE A 272 10.98 4.31 -0.32
CA ILE A 272 9.91 4.64 0.65
C ILE A 272 9.53 3.56 1.67
N ASN A 273 10.28 2.46 1.72
CA ASN A 273 9.97 1.20 2.37
C ASN A 273 11.25 0.38 2.56
N LEU A 274 11.65 0.17 3.83
CA LEU A 274 12.86 -0.59 4.16
C LEU A 274 12.83 -2.01 3.59
N ALA A 275 11.70 -2.72 3.63
CA ALA A 275 11.63 -4.11 3.16
C ALA A 275 11.83 -4.23 1.65
N ARG A 276 11.27 -3.27 0.89
CA ARG A 276 11.39 -3.17 -0.58
C ARG A 276 12.80 -2.89 -1.06
N ASP A 277 13.67 -2.31 -0.23
CA ASP A 277 15.07 -2.07 -0.59
C ASP A 277 16.02 -3.09 0.06
N PHE A 278 15.96 -3.25 1.38
CA PHE A 278 16.89 -4.09 2.13
C PHE A 278 16.79 -5.58 1.76
N GLY A 279 15.57 -6.10 1.59
CA GLY A 279 15.36 -7.50 1.23
C GLY A 279 16.00 -7.85 -0.12
N PRO A 280 15.63 -7.16 -1.21
CA PRO A 280 16.25 -7.36 -2.52
C PRO A 280 17.74 -7.01 -2.58
N ARG A 281 18.21 -6.01 -1.80
CA ARG A 281 19.65 -5.68 -1.67
C ARG A 281 20.45 -6.80 -1.00
N LEU A 282 19.88 -7.47 -0.01
CA LEU A 282 20.49 -8.64 0.61
C LEU A 282 20.51 -9.83 -0.36
N VAL A 283 19.48 -9.99 -1.18
CA VAL A 283 19.45 -11.01 -2.24
C VAL A 283 20.48 -10.73 -3.33
N SER A 284 20.58 -9.48 -3.83
CA SER A 284 21.60 -9.12 -4.82
C SER A 284 23.02 -9.33 -4.29
N TYR A 285 23.29 -9.03 -3.01
CA TYR A 285 24.54 -9.40 -2.36
C TYR A 285 24.79 -10.92 -2.40
N MET A 286 23.81 -11.74 -2.02
CA MET A 286 23.94 -13.21 -1.96
C MET A 286 24.12 -13.89 -3.33
N ILE A 287 23.55 -13.33 -4.40
CA ILE A 287 23.64 -13.88 -5.77
C ILE A 287 24.84 -13.38 -6.58
N GLY A 288 25.72 -12.56 -5.98
CA GLY A 288 27.04 -12.24 -6.55
C GLY A 288 27.30 -10.80 -6.99
N TYR A 289 26.42 -9.84 -6.72
CA TYR A 289 26.66 -8.41 -7.08
C TYR A 289 27.76 -7.71 -6.25
N GLY A 290 28.44 -8.43 -5.36
CA GLY A 290 29.58 -7.92 -4.60
C GLY A 290 29.21 -6.94 -3.47
N HIS A 291 30.24 -6.39 -2.82
CA HIS A 291 30.07 -5.43 -1.72
C HIS A 291 29.58 -4.04 -2.22
N GLU A 292 29.65 -3.81 -3.53
CA GLU A 292 29.24 -2.61 -4.23
C GLU A 292 27.76 -2.28 -3.98
N VAL A 293 26.90 -3.27 -3.74
CA VAL A 293 25.49 -3.04 -3.37
C VAL A 293 25.32 -2.27 -2.05
N TRP A 294 26.37 -2.22 -1.22
CA TRP A 294 26.42 -1.48 0.05
C TRP A 294 27.22 -0.17 -0.06
N SER A 295 28.20 -0.07 -0.96
CA SER A 295 29.05 1.12 -1.10
C SER A 295 28.64 2.08 -2.22
N ALA A 296 27.85 1.63 -3.20
CA ALA A 296 27.39 2.45 -4.31
C ALA A 296 26.53 3.66 -3.86
N GLY A 297 26.53 4.71 -4.68
CA GLY A 297 25.95 6.02 -4.32
C GLY A 297 26.64 6.67 -3.11
N GLY A 298 27.86 6.25 -2.75
CA GLY A 298 28.61 6.70 -1.58
C GLY A 298 28.03 6.19 -0.26
N TYR A 299 27.77 4.88 -0.15
CA TYR A 299 26.98 4.26 0.91
C TYR A 299 25.53 4.78 0.93
N TYR A 300 24.78 4.55 -0.15
CA TYR A 300 23.36 4.93 -0.20
C TYR A 300 22.46 4.03 0.66
N PHE A 301 22.81 2.75 0.83
CA PHE A 301 21.94 1.71 1.42
C PHE A 301 21.19 2.10 2.71
N TRP A 302 21.79 2.89 3.60
CA TRP A 302 21.17 3.26 4.87
C TRP A 302 20.04 4.29 4.71
N VAL A 303 20.04 5.07 3.62
CA VAL A 303 19.05 6.12 3.36
C VAL A 303 17.63 5.53 3.25
N PRO A 304 17.35 4.55 2.34
CA PRO A 304 16.02 3.90 2.28
C PRO A 304 15.69 3.04 3.51
N MET A 305 16.65 2.81 4.42
CA MET A 305 16.39 2.13 5.71
C MET A 305 15.97 3.10 6.82
N VAL A 306 16.29 4.40 6.72
CA VAL A 306 16.09 5.38 7.80
C VAL A 306 15.15 6.50 7.37
N ALA A 307 15.37 7.12 6.21
CA ALA A 307 14.58 8.26 5.73
C ALA A 307 13.07 7.94 5.65
N PRO A 308 12.63 6.73 5.23
CA PRO A 308 11.21 6.39 5.22
C PRO A 308 10.54 6.40 6.60
N PHE A 309 11.23 6.00 7.67
CA PHE A 309 10.67 6.06 9.02
C PHE A 309 10.45 7.51 9.47
N CYS A 310 11.41 8.40 9.17
CA CYS A 310 11.26 9.83 9.41
C CYS A 310 10.13 10.44 8.59
N GLY A 311 10.09 10.13 7.28
CA GLY A 311 9.07 10.61 6.35
C GLY A 311 7.67 10.16 6.74
N CYS A 312 7.44 8.85 6.92
CA CYS A 312 6.13 8.34 7.31
C CYS A 312 5.68 8.87 8.68
N THR A 313 6.59 8.98 9.66
CA THR A 313 6.24 9.57 10.96
C THR A 313 5.83 11.03 10.83
N PHE A 314 6.53 11.81 9.98
CA PHE A 314 6.19 13.21 9.72
C PHE A 314 4.90 13.39 8.93
N GLY A 315 4.65 12.56 7.90
CA GLY A 315 3.40 12.57 7.12
C GLY A 315 2.18 12.20 7.97
N GLY A 316 2.33 11.21 8.86
CA GLY A 316 1.30 10.87 9.84
C GLY A 316 1.06 12.00 10.85
N TRP A 317 2.11 12.64 11.35
CA TRP A 317 2.01 13.82 12.21
C TRP A 317 1.31 15.01 11.53
N LEU A 318 1.62 15.30 10.26
CA LEU A 318 0.94 16.34 9.48
C LEU A 318 -0.56 16.07 9.34
N TYR A 319 -0.94 14.84 9.00
CA TYR A 319 -2.35 14.48 8.88
C TYR A 319 -3.08 14.64 10.23
N ASP A 320 -2.43 14.21 11.32
CA ASP A 320 -3.01 14.25 12.66
C ASP A 320 -3.11 15.64 13.28
N VAL A 321 -2.16 16.55 12.99
CA VAL A 321 -2.20 17.94 13.49
C VAL A 321 -3.28 18.78 12.78
N PHE A 322 -3.47 18.56 11.47
CA PHE A 322 -4.23 19.49 10.63
C PHE A 322 -5.61 18.98 10.16
N LEU A 323 -5.82 17.66 10.08
CA LEU A 323 -7.04 17.08 9.49
C LEU A 323 -7.74 16.07 10.41
N PHE A 324 -7.00 15.15 11.04
CA PHE A 324 -7.60 14.08 11.84
C PHE A 324 -8.22 14.61 13.13
N THR A 325 -9.50 14.34 13.35
CA THR A 325 -10.21 14.69 14.60
C THR A 325 -10.39 13.52 15.56
N GLY A 326 -9.98 12.30 15.15
CA GLY A 326 -10.08 11.09 15.95
C GLY A 326 -9.00 10.95 17.03
N GLU A 327 -8.98 9.80 17.72
CA GLU A 327 -8.04 9.56 18.81
C GLU A 327 -6.61 9.35 18.30
N SER A 328 -5.73 10.30 18.63
CA SER A 328 -4.31 10.32 18.27
C SER A 328 -3.47 10.77 19.49
N PRO A 329 -2.17 10.43 19.59
CA PRO A 329 -1.26 11.07 20.53
C PRO A 329 -1.30 12.61 20.48
N ILE A 330 -1.44 13.18 19.28
CA ILE A 330 -1.46 14.62 19.03
C ILE A 330 -2.77 15.24 19.55
N ASN A 331 -3.89 14.54 19.38
CA ASN A 331 -5.21 14.98 19.85
C ASN A 331 -5.43 14.75 21.36
N THR A 332 -4.37 14.92 22.15
CA THR A 332 -4.42 14.92 23.63
C THR A 332 -3.75 16.17 24.20
N PRO A 333 -4.06 16.57 25.45
CA PRO A 333 -3.52 17.81 26.03
C PRO A 333 -2.01 17.96 25.89
N TYR A 334 -1.58 19.15 25.48
CA TYR A 334 -0.19 19.48 25.13
C TYR A 334 0.39 18.64 23.98
N MET A 335 -0.42 18.29 22.96
CA MET A 335 0.00 17.48 21.81
C MET A 335 0.62 16.13 22.20
N GLY A 336 0.16 15.54 23.30
CA GLY A 336 0.72 14.30 23.84
C GLY A 336 2.05 14.44 24.56
N LEU A 337 2.64 15.64 24.70
CA LEU A 337 3.88 15.85 25.48
C LEU A 337 3.73 15.39 26.94
N ALA A 338 2.52 15.48 27.50
CA ALA A 338 2.19 14.96 28.82
C ALA A 338 2.43 13.44 28.99
N ARG A 339 2.53 12.67 27.89
CA ARG A 339 2.88 11.24 27.92
C ARG A 339 4.33 11.02 28.37
N PHE A 340 5.27 11.87 27.94
CA PHE A 340 6.69 11.81 28.36
C PHE A 340 6.88 12.08 29.86
N LEU A 341 5.97 12.83 30.48
CA LEU A 341 5.97 13.09 31.91
C LEU A 341 5.32 11.97 32.75
N LYS A 342 4.70 10.97 32.12
CA LYS A 342 3.97 9.88 32.79
C LYS A 342 4.27 8.52 32.13
N PRO A 343 5.37 7.84 32.49
CA PRO A 343 5.77 6.53 31.93
C PRO A 343 4.92 5.35 32.47
N LYS A 344 3.58 5.50 32.47
CA LYS A 344 2.66 4.42 32.84
C LYS A 344 2.42 3.51 31.62
N LYS A 345 2.33 2.19 31.83
CA LYS A 345 1.97 1.23 30.77
C LYS A 345 0.67 1.62 30.04
N SER A 346 -0.35 2.09 30.75
CA SER A 346 -1.61 2.58 30.15
C SER A 346 -1.49 3.82 29.26
N VAL A 347 -0.37 4.54 29.32
CA VAL A 347 -0.12 5.78 28.55
C VAL A 347 0.79 5.52 27.34
N TRP A 348 1.63 4.49 27.42
CA TRP A 348 2.67 4.15 26.44
C TRP A 348 2.43 2.84 25.67
N SER A 349 1.61 1.94 26.21
CA SER A 349 1.30 0.65 25.59
C SER A 349 -0.09 0.71 24.97
N ASN A 350 -0.14 0.80 23.65
CA ASN A 350 -1.38 0.74 22.87
C ASN A 350 -2.17 -0.57 23.03
N THR A 351 -1.57 -1.60 23.64
CA THR A 351 -2.19 -2.88 24.01
C THR A 351 -2.60 -2.99 25.49
N TYR A 352 -2.46 -1.92 26.27
CA TYR A 352 -2.88 -1.91 27.68
C TYR A 352 -4.30 -1.33 27.79
N SER A 353 -5.30 -2.21 27.68
CA SER A 353 -6.63 -1.94 28.26
C SER A 353 -6.60 -2.28 29.75
N ALA A 354 -7.22 -1.45 30.58
CA ALA A 354 -7.35 -1.74 32.01
C ALA A 354 -8.20 -3.00 32.27
N ASP A 355 -9.10 -3.31 31.33
CA ASP A 355 -10.04 -4.44 31.38
C ASP A 355 -9.39 -5.82 31.18
N ASN A 356 -8.10 -5.87 30.83
CA ASN A 356 -7.31 -7.11 30.76
C ASN A 356 -6.78 -7.57 32.13
N GLN A 357 -7.46 -7.20 33.23
CA GLN A 357 -7.26 -7.78 34.56
C GLN A 357 -8.54 -8.48 35.01
N VAL A 358 -8.60 -9.78 34.72
CA VAL A 358 -9.53 -10.77 35.30
C VAL A 358 -8.67 -11.86 35.93
#